data_AF-A0A9X9M275-F1
#
_entry.id   AF-A0A9X9M275-F1
#
_cell.length_a   1.000
_cell.length_b   1.000
_cell.length_c   1.000
_cell.angle_alpha   90.00
_cell.angle_beta   90.00
_cell.angle_gamma   90.00
#
_symmetry.space_group_name_H-M   'P 1'
#
loop_
_entity.id
_entity.type
_entity.pdbx_description
1 polymer ?
#
loop_
_entity_poly.entity_id
_entity_poly.type
_entity_poly.pdbx_seq_one_letter_code
_entity_poly.pdbx_strand_id
1 'polypeptide(L)' 'VINEVVTTENIINIHKQTQGVGFQKHSPQPFKEIQKFAMMEMSAPVVHTETGLHKAVWAKETRNLPYHICV' A
#
# COMPACT_ATOMS: atom_id res chain seq x y z
N VAL A 1 10.55 -12.74 23.76
CA VAL A 1 9.51 -12.68 22.71
C VAL A 1 8.61 -11.53 23.09
N ILE A 2 8.71 -10.40 22.40
CA ILE A 2 7.92 -9.21 22.72
C ILE A 2 6.61 -9.38 21.96
N ASN A 3 5.56 -9.85 22.66
CA ASN A 3 4.21 -9.98 22.11
C ASN A 3 3.44 -8.67 22.27
N GLU A 4 4.08 -7.55 22.00
CA GLU A 4 3.44 -6.23 22.11
C GLU A 4 2.79 -5.89 20.77
N VAL A 5 1.50 -5.56 20.81
CA VAL A 5 0.78 -5.08 19.63
C VAL A 5 1.28 -3.68 19.35
N VAL A 6 2.01 -3.53 18.25
CA VAL A 6 2.49 -2.24 17.78
C VAL A 6 1.63 -1.79 16.61
N THR A 7 1.07 -0.58 16.70
CA THR A 7 0.37 0.10 15.61
C THR A 7 1.20 1.29 15.17
N THR A 8 1.52 1.37 13.88
CA THR A 8 2.24 2.51 13.29
C THR A 8 1.44 3.06 12.11
N GLU A 9 1.38 4.38 12.00
CA GLU A 9 0.85 5.07 10.83
C GLU A 9 2.01 5.46 9.92
N ASN A 10 1.98 5.02 8.66
CA ASN A 10 3.06 5.22 7.71
C ASN A 10 2.54 5.84 6.40
N ILE A 11 3.31 6.78 5.86
CA ILE A 11 3.00 7.41 4.56
C ILE A 11 3.77 6.68 3.46
N ILE A 12 3.03 6.04 2.55
CA ILE A 12 3.60 5.32 1.42
C ILE A 12 3.49 6.20 0.16
N ASN A 13 4.60 6.39 -0.54
CA ASN A 13 4.64 7.09 -1.82
C ASN A 13 4.33 6.12 -2.97
N ILE A 14 3.08 6.13 -3.44
CA ILE A 14 2.62 5.28 -4.55
C ILE A 14 3.17 5.79 -5.89
N HIS A 15 3.32 7.11 -6.05
CA HIS A 15 3.75 7.71 -7.31
C HIS A 15 5.12 7.20 -7.77
N LYS A 16 6.08 7.07 -6.85
CA LYS A 16 7.41 6.51 -7.15
C LYS A 16 7.33 5.08 -7.70
N GLN A 17 6.31 4.33 -7.32
CA GLN A 17 6.17 2.90 -7.62
C GLN A 17 5.40 2.66 -8.92
N THR A 18 4.54 3.61 -9.30
CA THR A 18 3.78 3.57 -10.56
C THR A 18 4.47 4.34 -11.69
N GLN A 19 5.59 5.00 -11.41
CA GLN A 19 6.33 5.78 -12.40
C GLN A 19 6.83 4.88 -13.55
N GLY A 20 6.51 5.25 -14.78
CA GLY A 20 6.92 4.51 -15.98
C GLY A 20 6.12 3.22 -16.24
N VAL A 21 5.08 2.95 -15.46
CA VAL A 21 4.22 1.78 -15.64
C VAL A 21 3.03 2.16 -16.50
N GLY A 22 2.63 1.26 -17.42
CA GLY A 22 1.42 1.48 -18.22
C GLY A 22 0.16 1.44 -17.35
N PHE A 23 -0.82 2.31 -17.64
CA PHE A 23 -2.01 2.50 -16.80
C PHE A 23 -2.80 1.21 -16.48
N GLN A 24 -2.87 0.25 -17.40
CA GLN A 24 -3.51 -1.05 -17.11
C GLN A 24 -2.80 -1.85 -16.01
N LYS A 25 -1.48 -1.68 -15.87
CA LYS A 25 -0.64 -2.38 -14.89
C LYS A 25 -0.55 -1.67 -13.54
N HIS A 26 -1.22 -0.53 -13.37
CA HIS A 26 -1.37 0.12 -12.07
C HIS A 26 -2.25 -0.72 -11.12
N SER A 27 -3.14 -1.56 -11.65
CA SER A 27 -4.22 -2.18 -10.87
C SER A 27 -3.85 -3.27 -9.84
N PRO A 28 -2.61 -3.82 -9.79
CA PRO A 28 -2.17 -4.58 -8.62
C PRO A 28 -0.93 -4.01 -7.91
N GLN A 29 -0.27 -2.99 -8.47
CA GLN A 29 1.02 -2.52 -7.95
C GLN A 29 0.96 -1.87 -6.56
N PRO A 30 0.02 -0.96 -6.26
CA PRO A 30 -0.07 -0.32 -4.95
C PRO A 30 -0.15 -1.34 -3.81
N PHE A 31 -0.96 -2.40 -3.97
CA PHE A 31 -1.13 -3.42 -2.93
C PHE A 31 0.11 -4.30 -2.75
N LYS A 32 0.82 -4.63 -3.84
CA LYS A 32 2.09 -5.36 -3.73
C LYS A 32 3.12 -4.57 -2.94
N GLU A 33 3.16 -3.25 -3.14
CA GLU A 33 4.10 -2.42 -2.40
C GLU A 33 3.68 -2.22 -0.95
N ILE A 34 2.38 -2.04 -0.67
CA ILE A 34 1.87 -1.99 0.71
C ILE A 34 2.22 -3.28 1.47
N GLN A 35 2.04 -4.44 0.84
CA GLN A 35 2.41 -5.73 1.43
C GLN A 35 3.92 -5.82 1.68
N LYS A 36 4.74 -5.44 0.70
CA LYS A 36 6.20 -5.43 0.82
C LYS A 36 6.68 -4.48 1.93
N PHE A 37 6.07 -3.31 2.03
CA PHE A 37 6.37 -2.32 3.07
C PHE A 37 6.01 -2.87 4.45
N ALA A 38 4.82 -3.44 4.63
CA ALA A 38 4.39 -4.03 5.89
C ALA A 38 5.24 -5.26 6.29
N MET A 39 5.68 -6.09 5.33
CA MET A 39 6.63 -7.16 5.60
C MET A 39 7.99 -6.64 6.09
N MET A 40 8.46 -5.53 5.53
CA MET A 40 9.76 -4.95 5.88
C MET A 40 9.73 -4.21 7.23
N GLU A 41 8.73 -3.36 7.43
CA GLU A 41 8.64 -2.47 8.59
C GLU A 41 8.12 -3.22 9.84
N MET A 42 7.09 -4.05 9.68
CA MET A 42 6.45 -4.76 10.79
C MET A 42 6.97 -6.20 10.96
N SER A 43 7.89 -6.66 10.11
CA SER A 43 8.37 -8.06 10.09
C SER A 43 7.23 -9.09 10.10
N ALA A 44 6.07 -8.72 9.53
CA ALA A 44 4.85 -9.52 9.56
C ALA A 44 4.80 -10.45 8.34
N PRO A 45 4.74 -11.78 8.52
CA PRO A 45 4.76 -12.73 7.40
C PRO A 45 3.46 -12.74 6.58
N VAL A 46 2.35 -12.27 7.16
CA VAL A 46 1.05 -12.19 6.50
C VAL A 46 0.45 -10.80 6.77
N VAL A 47 0.13 -10.07 5.71
CA VAL A 47 -0.43 -8.72 5.77
C VAL A 47 -1.89 -8.80 5.31
N HIS A 48 -2.83 -8.45 6.20
CA HIS A 48 -4.24 -8.33 5.85
C HIS A 48 -4.55 -6.88 5.48
N THR A 49 -5.06 -6.65 4.27
CA THR A 49 -5.46 -5.32 3.82
C THR A 49 -6.94 -5.10 4.05
N GLU A 50 -7.26 -4.06 4.84
CA GLU A 50 -8.63 -3.63 5.10
C GLU A 50 -9.35 -3.17 3.81
N THR A 51 -10.66 -3.42 3.74
CA THR A 51 -11.48 -3.02 2.57
C THR A 51 -11.53 -1.49 2.42
N GLY A 52 -11.39 -0.75 3.52
CA GLY A 52 -11.30 0.72 3.51
C GLY A 52 -10.07 1.23 2.75
N LEU A 53 -8.92 0.56 2.93
CA LEU A 53 -7.69 0.90 2.22
C LEU A 53 -7.86 0.67 0.71
N HIS A 54 -8.53 -0.42 0.32
CA HIS A 54 -8.80 -0.69 -1.09
C HIS A 54 -9.62 0.41 -1.75
N LYS A 55 -10.65 0.93 -1.06
CA LYS A 55 -11.46 2.06 -1.56
C LYS A 55 -10.64 3.34 -1.64
N ALA A 56 -9.77 3.61 -0.67
CA ALA A 56 -8.92 4.79 -0.67
C ALA A 56 -7.91 4.78 -1.83
N VAL A 57 -7.29 3.63 -2.12
CA VAL A 57 -6.38 3.43 -3.26
C VAL A 57 -7.11 3.71 -4.58
N TRP A 58 -8.35 3.24 -4.72
CA TRP A 58 -9.12 3.33 -5.98
C TRP A 58 -10.10 4.50 -6.08
N ALA A 59 -10.08 5.44 -5.13
CA ALA A 59 -11.04 6.55 -5.09
C ALA A 59 -11.04 7.43 -6.35
N LYS A 60 -9.94 7.44 -7.11
CA LYS A 60 -9.71 8.30 -8.28
C LYS A 60 -9.49 7.52 -9.59
N GLU A 61 -9.89 6.25 -9.63
CA GLU A 61 -9.69 5.33 -10.76
C GLU A 61 -8.22 4.96 -11.05
N THR A 62 -8.03 4.00 -11.96
CA THR A 62 -6.73 3.38 -12.30
C THR A 62 -5.74 4.37 -12.94
N ARG A 63 -6.24 5.43 -13.59
CA ARG A 63 -5.41 6.46 -14.23
C ARG A 63 -4.85 7.47 -13.24
N ASN A 64 -5.56 7.74 -12.15
CA ASN A 64 -5.24 8.82 -11.24
C ASN A 64 -5.09 8.29 -9.80
N LEU A 65 -4.15 7.35 -9.62
CA LEU A 65 -3.82 6.85 -8.29
C LEU A 65 -3.43 8.00 -7.35
N PRO A 66 -3.78 7.91 -6.05
CA PRO A 66 -3.30 8.87 -5.08
C PRO A 66 -1.77 8.86 -5.02
N TYR A 67 -1.16 10.03 -4.89
CA TYR A 67 0.29 10.19 -4.87
C TYR A 67 0.90 9.59 -3.59
N HIS A 68 0.21 9.78 -2.47
CA HIS A 68 0.53 9.24 -1.15
C HIS A 68 -0.69 8.53 -0.57
N ILE A 69 -0.46 7.45 0.17
CA ILE A 69 -1.47 6.77 0.95
C ILE A 69 -0.94 6.63 2.38
N CYS A 70 -1.75 7.02 3.35
CA CYS A 70 -1.48 6.74 4.76
C CYS A 70 -2.08 5.38 5.09
N VAL A 71 -1.25 4.48 5.63
CA VAL A 71 -1.62 3.11 6.04
C VAL A 71 -1.29 2.94 7.50
#